data_AF-B8QAY5-F1
#
_entry.id   AF-B8QAY5-F1
#
_cell.length_a   1.000
_cell.length_b   1.000
_cell.length_c   1.000
_cell.angle_alpha   90.00
_cell.angle_beta   90.00
_cell.angle_gamma   90.00
#
_symmetry.space_group_name_H-M   'P 1'
#
loop_
_entity.id
_entity.type
_entity.pdbx_description
1 polymer ?
#
loop_
_entity_poly.entity_id
_entity_poly.type
_entity_poly.pdbx_seq_one_letter_code
_entity_poly.pdbx_strand_id
1 'polypeptide(L)'
;LDAFVREHAETAYHPSCSCRMGTDDMAVVDGQGRVHGVDGLRVVDASIMPQIITGNLNATTIMLAEKIADRIRGREPLPRSTASYYVANGAPVRQPPQR
;
A
#
# COMPACT_ATOMS: atom_id res chain seq x y z
N LEU A 1 24.14 -21.68 -6.41
CA LEU A 1 23.31 -20.45 -6.32
C LEU A 1 22.71 -20.32 -4.93
N ASP A 2 22.01 -21.34 -4.41
CA ASP A 2 21.34 -21.28 -3.10
C ASP A 2 22.25 -20.92 -1.91
N ALA A 3 23.45 -21.52 -1.84
CA ALA A 3 24.42 -21.20 -0.78
C ALA A 3 24.85 -19.73 -0.82
N PHE A 4 25.11 -19.19 -2.01
CA PHE A 4 25.47 -17.78 -2.21
C PHE A 4 24.32 -16.86 -1.77
N VAL A 5 23.09 -17.15 -2.19
CA VAL A 5 21.91 -16.36 -1.79
C VAL A 5 21.73 -16.38 -0.27
N ARG A 6 21.86 -17.54 0.38
CA ARG A 6 21.73 -17.63 1.85
C ARG A 6 22.75 -16.77 2.60
N GLU A 7 23.97 -16.67 2.08
CA GLU A 7 25.06 -15.92 2.71
C GLU A 7 25.00 -14.40 2.42
N HIS A 8 24.42 -14.00 1.28
CA HIS A 8 24.47 -12.62 0.80
C HIS A 8 23.09 -11.94 0.72
N ALA A 9 21.99 -12.63 1.03
CA ALA A 9 20.66 -12.02 1.00
C ALA A 9 20.52 -10.92 2.05
N GLU A 10 20.01 -9.76 1.63
CA GLU A 10 19.83 -8.60 2.48
C GLU A 10 18.41 -8.04 2.35
N THR A 11 18.05 -7.16 3.28
CA THR A 11 16.84 -6.38 3.15
C THR A 11 17.01 -5.27 2.11
N ALA A 12 15.99 -5.06 1.29
CA ALA A 12 15.86 -3.85 0.48
C ALA A 12 15.28 -2.66 1.28
N TYR A 13 15.19 -2.78 2.62
CA TYR A 13 14.63 -1.77 3.53
C TYR A 13 13.15 -1.45 3.25
N HIS A 14 12.37 -2.47 2.91
CA HIS A 14 10.93 -2.37 2.64
C HIS A 14 10.04 -3.13 3.67
N PRO A 15 10.22 -2.94 5.00
CA PRO A 15 9.34 -3.55 5.98
C PRO A 15 7.91 -2.98 5.85
N SER A 16 6.91 -3.86 5.86
CA SER A 16 5.50 -3.51 5.67
C SER A 16 4.58 -4.61 6.23
N CYS A 17 3.28 -4.38 6.16
CA CYS A 17 2.23 -5.38 6.41
C CYS A 17 2.03 -5.88 7.86
N SER A 18 2.81 -5.42 8.84
CA SER A 18 2.71 -5.87 10.23
C SER A 18 1.41 -5.48 10.95
N CYS A 19 0.71 -4.45 10.46
CA CYS A 19 -0.59 -3.99 10.95
C CYS A 19 -1.64 -4.07 9.84
N ARG A 20 -1.65 -5.17 9.08
CA ARG A 20 -2.37 -5.26 7.81
C ARG A 20 -3.81 -4.79 7.88
N MET A 21 -4.20 -4.03 6.85
CA MET A 21 -5.57 -3.64 6.59
C MET A 21 -6.39 -4.84 6.10
N GLY A 22 -7.62 -4.97 6.59
CA GLY A 22 -8.53 -6.04 6.16
C GLY A 22 -9.82 -6.11 6.96
N THR A 23 -10.61 -7.14 6.64
CA THR A 23 -11.91 -7.43 7.27
C THR A 23 -11.97 -8.84 7.87
N ASP A 24 -10.84 -9.54 7.91
CA ASP A 24 -10.72 -10.89 8.45
C ASP A 24 -10.09 -10.86 9.87
N ASP A 25 -10.09 -11.98 10.57
CA ASP A 25 -9.64 -12.09 11.97
C ASP A 25 -8.16 -11.76 12.19
N MET A 26 -7.35 -11.78 11.12
CA MET A 26 -5.93 -11.47 11.15
C MET A 26 -5.65 -10.00 10.77
N ALA A 27 -6.67 -9.19 10.48
CA ALA A 27 -6.53 -7.77 10.19
C ALA A 27 -6.35 -6.96 11.49
N VAL A 28 -5.47 -5.95 11.44
CA VAL A 28 -5.23 -5.05 12.59
C VAL A 28 -6.00 -3.74 12.43
N VAL A 29 -6.17 -3.28 11.18
CA VAL A 29 -6.90 -2.05 10.87
C VAL A 29 -7.97 -2.25 9.80
N ASP A 30 -8.98 -1.39 9.80
CA ASP A 30 -9.98 -1.31 8.75
C ASP A 30 -9.49 -0.61 7.48
N GLY A 31 -10.36 -0.52 6.46
CA GLY A 31 -10.11 0.17 5.19
C GLY A 31 -9.77 1.66 5.29
N GLN A 32 -9.83 2.25 6.48
CA GLN A 32 -9.56 3.66 6.80
C GLN A 32 -8.42 3.81 7.82
N GLY A 33 -7.67 2.74 8.08
CA GLY A 33 -6.55 2.71 9.02
C GLY A 33 -6.96 2.73 10.49
N ARG A 34 -8.25 2.56 10.83
CA ARG A 34 -8.73 2.55 12.22
C ARG A 34 -8.41 1.21 12.85
N VAL A 35 -7.85 1.23 14.05
CA VAL A 35 -7.49 0.01 14.78
C VAL A 35 -8.76 -0.69 15.22
N HIS A 36 -8.87 -1.99 14.92
CA HIS A 36 -10.04 -2.78 15.32
C HIS A 36 -10.14 -2.85 16.85
N GLY A 37 -11.33 -2.60 17.39
CA GLY A 37 -11.60 -2.64 18.84
C GLY A 37 -11.05 -1.46 19.64
N VAL A 38 -10.48 -0.43 18.99
CA VAL A 38 -9.93 0.75 19.66
C VAL A 38 -10.48 2.03 19.04
N ASP A 39 -11.11 2.86 19.87
CA ASP A 39 -11.62 4.16 19.44
C ASP A 39 -10.52 5.21 19.35
N GLY A 40 -10.68 6.14 18.39
CA GLY A 40 -9.80 7.31 18.27
C GLY A 40 -8.37 7.03 17.79
N LEU A 41 -8.02 5.78 17.47
CA LEU A 41 -6.68 5.39 17.04
C LEU A 41 -6.64 4.96 15.56
N ARG A 42 -5.63 5.44 14.83
CA ARG A 42 -5.32 5.00 13.46
C ARG A 42 -3.83 4.69 13.30
N VAL A 43 -3.52 3.74 12.41
CA VAL A 43 -2.16 3.50 11.90
C VAL A 43 -2.15 3.91 10.43
N VAL A 44 -1.17 4.74 10.04
CA VAL A 44 -1.09 5.34 8.70
C VAL A 44 0.36 5.34 8.22
N ASP A 45 0.86 4.15 7.89
CA ASP A 45 2.20 3.94 7.33
C ASP A 45 2.23 2.64 6.50
N ALA A 46 3.42 2.18 6.10
CA ALA A 46 3.58 0.94 5.31
C ALA A 46 3.12 -0.34 6.03
N SER A 47 2.99 -0.34 7.36
CA SER A 47 2.56 -1.50 8.13
C SER A 47 1.14 -1.93 7.79
N ILE A 48 0.28 -1.02 7.31
CA ILE A 48 -1.12 -1.33 7.01
C ILE A 48 -1.34 -1.92 5.62
N MET A 49 -0.30 -1.95 4.79
CA MET A 49 -0.41 -2.59 3.47
C MET A 49 -0.83 -4.06 3.65
N PRO A 50 -1.85 -4.57 2.94
CA PRO A 50 -2.31 -5.94 3.14
C PRO A 50 -1.31 -6.98 2.61
N GLN A 51 -0.50 -6.59 1.63
CA GLN A 51 0.55 -7.39 1.01
C GLN A 51 1.68 -6.45 0.59
N ILE A 52 2.89 -6.99 0.44
CA ILE A 52 4.05 -6.21 -0.01
C ILE A 52 3.79 -5.64 -1.40
N ILE A 53 4.13 -4.37 -1.59
CA ILE A 53 3.98 -3.71 -2.88
C ILE A 53 5.18 -4.04 -3.77
N THR A 54 4.92 -4.33 -5.04
CA THR A 54 5.95 -4.54 -6.06
C THR A 54 6.56 -3.20 -6.48
N GLY A 55 7.46 -2.67 -5.65
CA GLY A 55 8.18 -1.42 -5.87
C GLY A 55 8.68 -0.79 -4.57
N ASN A 56 9.40 0.32 -4.69
CA ASN A 56 9.94 1.03 -3.52
C ASN A 56 8.81 1.66 -2.70
N LEU A 57 8.85 1.49 -1.38
CA LEU A 57 7.70 1.81 -0.52
C LEU A 57 7.46 3.31 -0.29
N ASN A 58 8.39 4.19 -0.64
CA ASN A 58 8.27 5.63 -0.34
C ASN A 58 7.00 6.23 -1.00
N ALA A 59 6.89 6.09 -2.33
CA ALA A 59 5.76 6.65 -3.07
C ALA A 59 4.41 6.06 -2.64
N THR A 60 4.38 4.75 -2.36
CA THR A 60 3.14 4.06 -1.97
C THR A 60 2.72 4.41 -0.54
N THR A 61 3.68 4.61 0.37
CA THR A 61 3.42 5.09 1.73
C THR A 61 2.86 6.51 1.71
N ILE A 62 3.48 7.42 0.95
CA ILE A 62 2.96 8.79 0.77
C ILE A 62 1.54 8.77 0.21
N MET A 63 1.32 8.04 -0.89
CA MET A 63 0.01 7.96 -1.54
C MET A 63 -1.08 7.43 -0.60
N LEU A 64 -0.75 6.40 0.21
CA LEU A 64 -1.66 5.82 1.18
C LEU A 64 -1.99 6.82 2.30
N ALA A 65 -0.96 7.50 2.81
CA ALA A 65 -1.10 8.47 3.89
C ALA A 65 -1.95 9.67 3.46
N GLU A 66 -1.70 10.23 2.27
CA GLU A 66 -2.49 11.33 1.70
C GLU A 66 -3.97 10.94 1.56
N LYS A 67 -4.24 9.73 1.07
CA LYS A 67 -5.62 9.25 0.90
C LYS A 67 -6.36 9.12 2.23
N ILE A 68 -5.69 8.69 3.29
CA ILE A 68 -6.29 8.60 4.63
C ILE A 68 -6.39 9.99 5.27
N ALA A 69 -5.42 10.87 5.06
CA ALA A 69 -5.44 12.25 5.54
C ALA A 69 -6.65 13.01 4.99
N ASP A 70 -6.98 12.87 3.69
CA ASP A 70 -8.18 13.45 3.11
C ASP A 70 -9.45 12.97 3.81
N ARG A 71 -9.55 11.66 4.10
CA ARG A 71 -10.69 11.08 4.84
C ARG A 71 -10.79 11.63 6.27
N ILE A 72 -9.66 11.77 6.96
CA ILE A 72 -9.61 12.37 8.31
C ILE A 72 -10.08 13.82 8.27
N ARG A 73 -9.72 14.57 7.21
CA ARG A 73 -10.02 15.99 7.05
C ARG A 73 -11.36 16.27 6.36
N GLY A 74 -12.10 15.24 5.95
CA GLY A 74 -13.34 15.40 5.18
C GLY A 74 -13.13 16.06 3.82
N ARG A 75 -11.98 15.82 3.17
CA ARG A 75 -11.65 16.34 1.85
C ARG A 75 -12.04 15.34 0.77
N GLU A 76 -12.66 15.85 -0.28
CA GLU A 76 -12.92 15.06 -1.49
C GLU A 76 -11.62 14.85 -2.27
N PRO A 77 -11.31 13.62 -2.71
CA PRO A 77 -10.14 13.36 -3.54
C PRO A 77 -10.21 14.12 -4.87
N LEU A 78 -9.05 14.52 -5.37
CA LEU A 78 -8.95 15.12 -6.70
C LEU A 78 -9.49 14.18 -7.79
N PRO A 79 -10.08 14.73 -8.87
CA PRO A 79 -10.47 13.93 -10.02
C PRO A 79 -9.24 13.22 -10.62
N ARG A 80 -9.49 12.10 -11.29
CA ARG A 80 -8.45 11.36 -12.00
C ARG A 80 -7.71 12.27 -12.98
N SER A 81 -6.39 12.25 -12.95
CA SER A 81 -5.56 12.98 -13.92
C SER A 81 -5.87 12.55 -15.35
N THR A 82 -6.04 13.54 -16.23
CA THR A 82 -6.20 13.38 -17.69
C THR A 82 -4.92 13.74 -18.45
N ALA A 83 -3.80 13.86 -17.76
CA ALA A 83 -2.50 14.12 -18.40
C ALA A 83 -2.16 13.00 -19.40
N SER A 84 -1.51 13.37 -20.51
CA SER A 84 -1.02 12.40 -21.48
C SER A 84 0.10 11.55 -20.88
N TYR A 85 0.09 10.25 -21.20
CA TYR A 85 1.14 9.31 -20.83
C TYR A 85 1.37 8.31 -21.96
N TYR A 86 2.55 7.70 -21.97
CA TYR A 86 2.93 6.71 -22.97
C TYR A 86 2.20 5.38 -22.72
N VAL A 87 1.67 4.78 -23.79
CA VAL A 87 1.07 3.44 -23.78
C VAL A 87 1.90 2.52 -24.67
N ALA A 88 2.62 1.60 -24.05
CA ALA A 88 3.46 0.64 -24.78
C ALA A 88 2.59 -0.28 -25.65
N ASN A 89 2.80 -0.24 -26.98
CA ASN A 89 2.15 -1.14 -27.95
C ASN A 89 0.62 -1.20 -27.86
N GLY A 90 -0.05 -0.12 -27.41
CA GLY A 90 -1.49 -0.13 -27.21
C GLY A 90 -1.97 -1.08 -26.10
N ALA A 91 -1.06 -1.52 -25.21
CA ALA A 91 -1.40 -2.38 -24.09
C ALA A 91 -2.47 -1.73 -23.20
N PRO A 92 -3.41 -2.51 -22.65
CA PRO A 92 -4.46 -1.96 -21.79
C PRO A 92 -3.84 -1.33 -20.53
N VAL A 93 -4.37 -0.16 -20.16
CA VAL A 93 -3.93 0.65 -19.00
C VAL A 93 -4.02 -0.15 -17.69
N ARG A 94 -4.96 -1.10 -17.60
CA ARG A 94 -5.09 -2.04 -16.50
C ARG A 94 -5.37 -3.43 -17.05
N GLN A 95 -4.68 -4.41 -16.48
CA GLN A 95 -4.99 -5.81 -16.67
C GLN A 95 -5.68 -6.35 -15.40
N PRO A 96 -6.44 -7.45 -15.50
CA PRO A 96 -6.88 -8.17 -14.32
C PRO A 96 -5.67 -8.50 -13.45
N PRO A 97 -5.73 -8.30 -12.12
CA PRO A 97 -4.64 -8.68 -11.24
C PRO A 97 -4.36 -10.18 -11.43
N GLN A 98 -3.12 -10.52 -11.81
CA GLN A 98 -2.63 -11.89 -11.78
C GLN A 98 -2.34 -12.19 -10.31
N ARG A 99 -3.25 -12.92 -9.65
CA ARG A 99 -3.02 -13.48 -8.32
C ARG A 99 -2.50 -14.91 -8.47
#